data_AF-A0A0N5B2V5-F1
#
_entry.id   AF-A0A0N5B2V5-F1
#
_cell.length_a   1.000
_cell.length_b   1.000
_cell.length_c   1.000
_cell.angle_alpha   90.00
_cell.angle_beta   90.00
_cell.angle_gamma   90.00
#
_symmetry.space_group_name_H-M   'P 1'
#
loop_
_entity.id
_entity.type
_entity.pdbx_description
1 polymer ?
#
loop_
_entity_poly.entity_id
_entity_poly.type
_entity_poly.pdbx_seq_one_letter_code
_entity_poly.pdbx_strand_id
1 'polypeptide(L)'
;MQTCKSYTIVNGDYVIFKGKVSQLSNFFEKKFYDEDGTQFLTMEHFFQYKKAIFFNDTATAHRILKAPTALAVKRLARQIRNYNDDEWNMVREEITYKGLIMKFQDPELRAYLKKCYLCGNKPKYFIENSGHPFWGANIRNISSNIIYNQIRGQNKLGVLMNRLARQLFLSR
;
A
#
# COMPACT_ATOMS: atom_id res chain seq x y z
N MET A 1 -20.30 -9.91 15.34
CA MET A 1 -19.80 -8.60 14.85
C MET A 1 -19.07 -8.83 13.55
N GLN A 2 -19.67 -8.44 12.43
CA GLN A 2 -19.11 -8.63 11.09
C GLN A 2 -17.89 -7.70 10.96
N THR A 3 -16.68 -8.25 11.10
CA THR A 3 -15.45 -7.49 10.87
C THR A 3 -15.49 -6.97 9.44
N CYS A 4 -15.67 -5.66 9.27
CA CYS A 4 -15.76 -5.04 7.96
C CYS A 4 -14.48 -5.40 7.19
N LYS A 5 -14.60 -6.16 6.09
CA LYS A 5 -13.45 -6.76 5.39
C LYS A 5 -12.56 -5.70 4.72
N SER A 6 -13.08 -4.50 4.50
CA SER A 6 -12.37 -3.38 3.88
C SER A 6 -13.00 -2.04 4.26
N TYR A 7 -12.18 -1.02 4.53
CA TYR A 7 -12.64 0.29 4.99
C TYR A 7 -11.52 1.35 4.93
N THR A 8 -11.90 2.63 5.03
CA THR A 8 -11.06 3.74 5.47
C THR A 8 -11.84 4.48 6.55
N ILE A 9 -11.24 4.71 7.71
CA ILE A 9 -11.84 5.47 8.81
C ILE A 9 -10.86 6.50 9.35
N VAL A 10 -11.38 7.57 9.91
CA VAL A 10 -10.60 8.58 10.65
C VAL A 10 -10.92 8.42 12.13
N ASN A 11 -9.91 8.22 12.96
CA ASN A 11 -10.04 8.09 14.41
C ASN A 11 -8.96 8.94 15.08
N GLY A 12 -9.37 10.11 15.59
CA GLY A 12 -8.47 11.13 16.12
C GLY A 12 -7.44 11.57 15.08
N ASP A 13 -6.17 11.35 15.40
CA ASP A 13 -5.02 11.70 14.55
C ASP A 13 -4.64 10.59 13.55
N TYR A 14 -5.40 9.49 13.50
CA TYR A 14 -5.12 8.37 12.63
C TYR A 14 -6.12 8.24 11.48
N VAL A 15 -5.61 7.88 10.31
CA VAL A 15 -6.38 7.36 9.18
C VAL A 15 -6.11 5.86 9.09
N ILE A 16 -7.10 5.05 9.43
CA ILE A 16 -6.97 3.60 9.49
C ILE A 16 -7.69 3.00 8.30
N PHE A 17 -6.98 2.20 7.52
CA PHE A 17 -7.53 1.63 6.30
C PHE A 17 -7.16 0.16 6.14
N LYS A 18 -7.98 -0.53 5.35
CA LYS A 18 -7.80 -1.94 5.03
C LYS A 18 -8.49 -2.30 3.72
N GLY A 19 -7.82 -3.10 2.92
CA GLY A 19 -8.43 -3.86 1.82
C GLY A 19 -8.86 -3.04 0.61
N LYS A 20 -9.47 -3.75 -0.36
CA LYS A 20 -9.67 -3.29 -1.74
C LYS A 20 -10.60 -2.09 -1.95
N VAL A 21 -11.45 -1.71 -0.98
CA VAL A 21 -12.34 -0.54 -1.12
C VAL A 21 -11.64 0.76 -0.71
N SER A 22 -10.52 0.67 0.01
CA SER A 22 -9.76 1.85 0.43
C SER A 22 -8.81 2.28 -0.68
N GLN A 23 -8.99 3.49 -1.22
CA GLN A 23 -8.08 4.13 -2.17
C GLN A 23 -6.61 4.18 -1.70
N LEU A 24 -6.37 4.12 -0.39
CA LEU A 24 -5.03 4.10 0.21
C LEU A 24 -4.37 2.72 0.11
N SER A 25 -5.14 1.64 0.03
CA SER A 25 -4.62 0.27 0.07
C SER A 25 -3.92 -0.12 -1.25
N ASN A 26 -2.97 -1.05 -1.14
CA ASN A 26 -2.31 -1.64 -2.31
C ASN A 26 -3.24 -2.56 -3.14
N PHE A 27 -4.40 -2.90 -2.57
CA PHE A 27 -5.42 -3.75 -3.18
C PHE A 27 -6.51 -2.96 -3.92
N PHE A 28 -6.47 -1.62 -3.86
CA PHE A 28 -7.41 -0.78 -4.59
C PHE A 28 -7.14 -0.83 -6.09
N GLU A 29 -8.20 -0.97 -6.87
CA GLU A 29 -8.15 -1.02 -8.33
C GLU A 29 -8.23 0.39 -8.90
N LYS A 30 -7.06 0.90 -9.27
CA LYS A 30 -6.89 2.13 -10.07
C LYS A 30 -5.66 1.91 -10.92
N LYS A 31 -5.85 1.91 -12.23
CA LYS A 31 -4.76 1.71 -13.18
C LYS A 31 -3.76 2.86 -13.08
N PHE A 32 -2.48 2.55 -13.08
CA PHE A 32 -1.38 3.50 -13.22
C PHE A 32 -0.26 2.85 -14.04
N TYR A 33 0.71 3.67 -14.44
CA TYR A 33 1.83 3.26 -15.28
C TYR A 33 3.15 3.49 -14.55
N ASP A 34 4.15 2.67 -14.81
CA ASP A 34 5.53 3.00 -14.43
C ASP A 34 6.24 3.85 -15.50
N GLU A 35 7.48 4.20 -15.23
CA GLU A 35 8.35 5.00 -16.11
C GLU A 35 8.59 4.37 -17.48
N ASP A 36 8.50 3.04 -17.59
CA ASP A 36 8.66 2.29 -18.84
C ASP A 36 7.34 2.12 -19.62
N GLY A 37 6.23 2.68 -19.11
CA GLY A 37 4.90 2.57 -19.72
C GLY A 37 4.17 1.26 -19.43
N THR A 38 4.66 0.44 -18.47
CA THR A 38 3.97 -0.78 -18.06
C THR A 38 2.74 -0.43 -17.22
N GLN A 39 1.56 -0.91 -17.62
CA GLN A 39 0.31 -0.69 -16.88
C GLN A 39 0.15 -1.70 -15.73
N PHE A 40 -0.25 -1.20 -14.56
CA PHE A 40 -0.60 -2.00 -13.39
C PHE A 40 -2.02 -1.70 -12.92
N LEU A 41 -2.81 -2.74 -12.65
CA LEU A 41 -4.19 -2.59 -12.17
C LEU A 41 -4.24 -2.14 -10.69
N THR A 42 -3.28 -2.59 -9.88
CA THR A 42 -3.15 -2.23 -8.46
C THR A 42 -1.68 -2.11 -8.07
N MET A 43 -1.40 -1.52 -6.91
CA MET A 43 -0.04 -1.52 -6.34
C MET A 43 0.47 -2.92 -6.02
N GLU A 44 -0.41 -3.87 -5.70
CA GLU A 44 -0.01 -5.29 -5.56
C GLU A 44 0.52 -5.87 -6.88
N HIS A 45 -0.07 -5.52 -8.03
CA HIS A 45 0.45 -5.92 -9.35
C HIS A 45 1.86 -5.39 -9.56
N PHE A 46 2.05 -4.08 -9.36
CA PHE A 46 3.35 -3.43 -9.48
C PHE A 46 4.39 -4.06 -8.55
N PHE A 47 4.06 -4.22 -7.27
CA PHE A 47 5.00 -4.72 -6.26
C PHE A 47 5.47 -6.14 -6.57
N GLN A 48 4.54 -7.05 -6.88
CA GLN A 48 4.91 -8.44 -7.18
C GLN A 48 5.53 -8.60 -8.57
N TYR A 49 5.17 -7.75 -9.54
CA TYR A 49 5.84 -7.71 -10.83
C TYR A 49 7.30 -7.32 -10.69
N LYS A 50 7.59 -6.20 -10.01
CA LYS A 50 8.97 -5.76 -9.77
C LYS A 50 9.76 -6.78 -8.95
N LYS A 51 9.10 -7.48 -8.00
CA LYS A 51 9.69 -8.64 -7.30
C LYS A 51 10.07 -9.77 -8.26
N ALA A 52 9.17 -10.17 -9.15
CA ALA A 52 9.42 -11.24 -10.10
C ALA A 52 10.56 -10.89 -11.08
N ILE A 53 10.60 -9.63 -11.56
CA ILE A 53 11.68 -9.12 -12.40
C ILE A 53 13.02 -9.12 -11.64
N PHE A 54 13.04 -8.68 -10.38
CA PHE A 54 14.25 -8.67 -9.55
C PHE A 54 14.89 -10.06 -9.41
N PHE A 55 14.07 -11.12 -9.32
CA PHE A 55 14.54 -12.51 -9.25
C PHE A 55 14.65 -13.22 -10.61
N ASN A 56 14.62 -12.46 -11.72
CA ASN A 56 14.70 -12.95 -13.09
C ASN A 56 13.59 -13.97 -13.46
N ASP A 57 12.45 -13.95 -12.78
CA ASP A 57 11.29 -14.80 -13.09
C ASP A 57 10.29 -14.05 -14.00
N THR A 58 10.70 -13.86 -15.25
CA THR A 58 9.88 -13.17 -16.26
C THR A 58 8.57 -13.92 -16.53
N ALA A 59 8.56 -15.25 -16.43
CA ALA A 59 7.36 -16.06 -16.65
C ALA A 59 6.27 -15.73 -15.61
N THR A 60 6.64 -15.66 -14.33
CA THR A 60 5.71 -15.25 -13.27
C THR A 60 5.34 -13.76 -13.39
N ALA A 61 6.29 -12.90 -13.79
CA ALA A 61 6.02 -11.48 -14.02
C ALA A 61 4.91 -11.26 -15.07
N HIS A 62 4.96 -11.96 -16.21
CA HIS A 62 3.90 -11.89 -17.24
C HIS A 62 2.54 -12.37 -16.73
N ARG A 63 2.52 -13.43 -15.89
CA ARG A 63 1.29 -13.93 -15.28
C ARG A 63 0.71 -12.93 -14.28
N ILE A 64 1.56 -12.23 -13.53
CA ILE A 64 1.16 -11.16 -12.60
C ILE A 64 0.48 -10.01 -13.34
N LEU A 65 1.05 -9.53 -14.45
CA LEU A 65 0.43 -8.45 -15.24
C LEU A 65 -0.96 -8.81 -15.78
N LYS A 66 -1.17 -10.10 -16.12
CA LYS A 66 -2.45 -10.62 -16.66
C LYS A 66 -3.45 -11.02 -15.57
N ALA A 67 -3.08 -10.98 -14.30
CA ALA A 67 -3.96 -11.42 -13.23
C ALA A 67 -5.15 -10.46 -13.06
N PRO A 68 -6.37 -10.95 -12.81
CA PRO A 68 -7.54 -10.08 -12.76
C PRO A 68 -7.71 -9.35 -11.42
N THR A 69 -6.99 -9.76 -10.36
CA THR A 69 -7.18 -9.21 -9.01
C THR A 69 -5.88 -9.21 -8.23
N ALA A 70 -5.74 -8.26 -7.28
CA ALA A 70 -4.64 -8.24 -6.32
C ALA A 70 -4.50 -9.56 -5.52
N LEU A 71 -5.61 -10.24 -5.24
CA LEU A 71 -5.58 -11.54 -4.56
C LEU A 71 -4.98 -12.63 -5.45
N ALA A 72 -5.30 -12.65 -6.75
CA ALA A 72 -4.69 -13.57 -7.71
C ALA A 72 -3.19 -13.30 -7.85
N VAL A 73 -2.79 -12.02 -7.94
CA VAL A 73 -1.37 -11.62 -7.92
C VAL A 73 -0.65 -12.14 -6.69
N LYS A 74 -1.23 -11.92 -5.50
CA LYS A 74 -0.61 -12.38 -4.24
C LYS A 74 -0.44 -13.90 -4.17
N ARG A 75 -1.31 -14.68 -4.84
CA ARG A 75 -1.15 -16.14 -4.97
C ARG A 75 -0.01 -16.48 -5.93
N LEU A 76 0.06 -15.81 -7.09
CA LEU A 76 1.13 -15.99 -8.07
C LEU A 76 2.50 -15.62 -7.51
N ALA A 77 2.58 -14.58 -6.69
CA ALA A 77 3.81 -14.12 -6.06
C ALA A 77 4.51 -15.18 -5.19
N ARG A 78 3.77 -16.18 -4.70
CA ARG A 78 4.32 -17.32 -3.95
C ARG A 78 5.07 -18.32 -4.84
N GLN A 79 4.92 -18.20 -6.15
CA GLN A 79 5.54 -19.05 -7.16
C GLN A 79 6.76 -18.39 -7.81
N ILE A 80 7.13 -17.17 -7.39
CA ILE A 80 8.31 -16.47 -7.90
C ILE A 80 9.55 -17.32 -7.61
N ARG A 81 10.24 -17.70 -8.68
CA ARG A 81 11.47 -18.49 -8.63
C ARG A 81 12.63 -17.65 -8.08
N ASN A 82 13.63 -18.35 -7.54
CA ASN A 82 14.87 -17.75 -7.02
C ASN A 82 14.66 -16.70 -5.92
N TYR A 83 13.51 -16.72 -5.24
CA TYR A 83 13.21 -15.74 -4.20
C TYR A 83 14.19 -15.83 -3.04
N ASN A 84 14.82 -14.69 -2.73
CA ASN A 84 15.63 -14.49 -1.53
C ASN A 84 15.01 -13.34 -0.70
N ASP A 85 14.66 -13.62 0.56
CA ASP A 85 14.02 -12.62 1.42
C ASP A 85 14.98 -11.49 1.79
N ASP A 86 16.25 -11.79 2.05
CA ASP A 86 17.26 -10.81 2.44
C ASP A 86 17.53 -9.82 1.29
N GLU A 87 17.69 -10.33 0.07
CA GLU A 87 17.85 -9.48 -1.12
C GLU A 87 16.62 -8.61 -1.36
N TRP A 88 15.42 -9.19 -1.23
CA TRP A 88 14.20 -8.42 -1.40
C TRP A 88 14.00 -7.37 -0.31
N ASN A 89 14.40 -7.67 0.93
CA ASN A 89 14.31 -6.77 2.07
C ASN A 89 15.11 -5.48 1.85
N MET A 90 16.23 -5.56 1.12
CA MET A 90 17.06 -4.40 0.79
C MET A 90 16.34 -3.39 -0.13
N VAL A 91 15.45 -3.85 -1.02
CA VAL A 91 14.88 -3.00 -2.10
C VAL A 91 13.37 -2.74 -1.99
N ARG A 92 12.63 -3.57 -1.25
CA ARG A 92 11.15 -3.58 -1.27
C ARG A 92 10.49 -2.27 -0.82
N GLU A 93 11.09 -1.56 0.15
CA GLU A 93 10.57 -0.28 0.62
C GLU A 93 10.73 0.81 -0.45
N GLU A 94 11.89 0.88 -1.09
CA GLU A 94 12.15 1.83 -2.17
C GLU A 94 11.24 1.59 -3.37
N ILE A 95 11.11 0.33 -3.80
CA ILE A 95 10.21 -0.06 -4.89
C ILE A 95 8.78 0.35 -4.54
N THR A 96 8.31 0.04 -3.33
CA THR A 96 6.96 0.41 -2.89
C THR A 96 6.78 1.93 -2.91
N TYR A 97 7.78 2.69 -2.46
CA TYR A 97 7.72 4.15 -2.46
C TYR A 97 7.61 4.73 -3.89
N LYS A 98 8.40 4.22 -4.85
CA LYS A 98 8.30 4.60 -6.26
C LYS A 98 6.91 4.32 -6.83
N GLY A 99 6.36 3.14 -6.55
CA GLY A 99 5.00 2.79 -6.98
C GLY A 99 3.93 3.69 -6.35
N LEU A 100 4.08 4.08 -5.08
CA LEU A 100 3.15 5.02 -4.43
C LEU A 100 3.20 6.40 -5.11
N ILE A 101 4.38 6.90 -5.47
CA ILE A 101 4.51 8.15 -6.23
C ILE A 101 3.70 8.04 -7.53
N MET A 102 3.91 6.98 -8.31
CA MET A 102 3.21 6.75 -9.60
C MET A 102 1.69 6.62 -9.40
N LYS A 103 1.24 5.81 -8.43
CA LYS A 103 -0.19 5.65 -8.12
C LYS A 103 -0.87 6.97 -7.77
N PHE A 104 -0.22 7.82 -6.96
CA PHE A 104 -0.79 9.09 -6.50
C PHE A 104 -0.47 10.29 -7.42
N GLN A 105 0.06 10.06 -8.62
CA GLN A 105 0.02 11.06 -9.69
C GLN A 105 -1.40 11.26 -10.23
N ASP A 106 -2.27 10.26 -10.13
CA ASP A 106 -3.68 10.39 -10.48
C ASP A 106 -4.36 11.50 -9.65
N PRO A 107 -5.01 12.50 -10.28
CA PRO A 107 -5.57 13.65 -9.57
C PRO A 107 -6.63 13.28 -8.53
N GLU A 108 -7.46 12.27 -8.80
CA GLU A 108 -8.52 11.83 -7.90
C GLU A 108 -7.91 11.19 -6.64
N LEU A 109 -6.95 10.28 -6.83
CA LEU A 109 -6.23 9.66 -5.72
C LEU A 109 -5.41 10.67 -4.92
N ARG A 110 -4.76 11.63 -5.59
CA ARG A 110 -4.00 12.70 -4.93
C ARG A 110 -4.90 13.58 -4.07
N ALA A 111 -6.07 13.96 -4.57
CA ALA A 111 -7.06 14.73 -3.83
C ALA A 111 -7.58 13.94 -2.62
N TYR A 112 -7.87 12.65 -2.79
CA TYR A 112 -8.29 11.78 -1.69
C TYR A 112 -7.19 11.64 -0.62
N LEU A 113 -5.93 11.43 -1.03
CA LEU A 113 -4.79 11.37 -0.13
C LEU A 113 -4.69 12.65 0.72
N LYS A 114 -4.81 13.83 0.09
CA LYS A 114 -4.79 15.13 0.77
C LYS A 114 -5.93 15.23 1.78
N LYS A 115 -7.15 14.85 1.38
CA LYS A 115 -8.34 14.87 2.25
C LYS A 115 -8.19 13.98 3.47
N CYS A 116 -7.61 12.79 3.32
CA CYS A 116 -7.34 11.90 4.43
C CYS A 116 -6.21 12.44 5.32
N TYR A 117 -5.14 12.94 4.71
CA TYR A 117 -3.95 13.37 5.42
C TYR A 117 -4.16 14.65 6.24
N LEU A 118 -4.96 15.60 5.75
CA LEU A 118 -5.12 16.92 6.38
C LEU A 118 -6.52 17.11 6.98
N CYS A 119 -6.55 17.59 8.21
CA CYS A 119 -7.74 18.23 8.81
C CYS A 119 -7.41 19.71 9.04
N GLY A 120 -7.84 20.58 8.12
CA GLY A 120 -7.29 21.93 8.02
C GLY A 120 -5.80 21.88 7.73
N ASN A 121 -4.99 22.46 8.63
CA ASN A 121 -3.52 22.43 8.53
C ASN A 121 -2.86 21.32 9.37
N LYS A 122 -3.64 20.49 10.08
CA LYS A 122 -3.11 19.44 10.95
C LYS A 122 -2.96 18.12 10.18
N PRO A 123 -1.74 17.54 10.08
CA PRO A 123 -1.53 16.24 9.47
C PRO A 123 -2.05 15.10 10.36
N LYS A 124 -2.49 14.02 9.73
CA LYS A 124 -2.86 12.73 10.33
C LYS A 124 -1.86 11.65 9.94
N TYR A 125 -1.90 10.52 10.64
CA TYR A 125 -1.01 9.39 10.43
C TYR A 125 -1.74 8.18 9.85
N PHE A 126 -1.22 7.64 8.77
CA PHE A 126 -1.76 6.47 8.09
C PHE A 126 -1.46 5.16 8.82
N ILE A 127 -2.46 4.28 8.95
CA ILE A 127 -2.33 2.91 9.47
C ILE A 127 -3.04 1.92 8.54
N GLU A 128 -2.27 1.01 7.93
CA GLU A 128 -2.83 -0.12 7.17
C GLU A 128 -3.12 -1.28 8.14
N ASN A 129 -4.38 -1.48 8.54
CA ASN A 129 -4.80 -2.50 9.52
C ASN A 129 -4.99 -3.90 8.89
N SER A 130 -4.00 -4.33 8.09
CA SER A 130 -4.03 -5.61 7.37
C SER A 130 -3.68 -6.81 8.24
N GLY A 131 -3.04 -6.60 9.39
CA GLY A 131 -2.46 -7.65 10.23
C GLY A 131 -1.10 -8.18 9.73
N HIS A 132 -0.54 -7.61 8.65
CA HIS A 132 0.77 -7.99 8.15
C HIS A 132 1.87 -7.45 9.07
N PRO A 133 2.84 -8.26 9.55
CA PRO A 133 3.81 -7.83 10.57
C PRO A 133 4.72 -6.69 10.12
N PHE A 134 5.14 -6.68 8.85
CA PHE A 134 5.98 -5.62 8.28
C PHE A 134 5.17 -4.47 7.66
N TRP A 135 4.37 -4.75 6.62
CA TRP A 135 3.67 -3.71 5.87
C TRP A 135 2.53 -3.00 6.63
N GLY A 136 1.85 -3.71 7.52
CA GLY A 136 0.67 -3.19 8.20
C GLY A 136 0.80 -3.18 9.72
N ALA A 137 -0.32 -2.87 10.35
CA ALA A 137 -0.55 -3.02 11.76
C ALA A 137 -1.71 -4.00 12.04
N ASN A 138 -1.89 -4.34 13.30
CA ASN A 138 -3.01 -5.08 13.85
C ASN A 138 -3.60 -4.32 15.04
N ILE A 139 -4.72 -3.65 14.80
CA ILE A 139 -5.55 -3.00 15.81
C ILE A 139 -6.87 -3.78 15.90
N ARG A 140 -7.16 -4.31 17.09
CA ARG A 140 -8.34 -5.14 17.35
C ARG A 140 -9.64 -4.33 17.39
N ASN A 141 -9.63 -3.22 18.11
CA ASN A 141 -10.79 -2.34 18.27
C ASN A 141 -10.49 -0.97 17.67
N ILE A 142 -11.00 -0.74 16.46
CA ILE A 142 -10.81 0.51 15.71
C ILE A 142 -11.92 1.55 15.99
N SER A 143 -12.97 1.18 16.71
CA SER A 143 -14.11 2.06 17.02
C SER A 143 -13.95 2.84 18.32
N SER A 144 -13.01 2.45 19.19
CA SER A 144 -12.60 3.22 20.36
C SER A 144 -11.43 4.14 20.04
N ASN A 145 -11.14 5.13 20.91
CA ASN A 145 -9.91 5.91 20.81
C ASN A 145 -8.69 4.99 20.74
N ILE A 146 -7.82 5.25 19.75
CA ILE A 146 -6.62 4.43 19.53
C ILE A 146 -5.49 4.91 20.43
N ILE A 147 -4.99 4.01 21.26
CA ILE A 147 -3.79 4.25 22.07
C ILE A 147 -2.60 3.62 21.35
N TYR A 148 -1.46 4.30 21.33
CA TYR A 148 -0.26 3.88 20.59
C TYR A 148 0.12 2.41 20.80
N ASN A 149 0.07 1.91 22.05
CA ASN A 149 0.42 0.52 22.40
C ASN A 149 -0.52 -0.54 21.80
N GLN A 150 -1.68 -0.15 21.26
CA GLN A 150 -2.60 -1.05 20.55
C GLN A 150 -2.19 -1.27 19.09
N ILE A 151 -1.30 -0.44 18.54
CA ILE A 151 -0.82 -0.52 17.17
C ILE A 151 0.33 -1.52 17.12
N ARG A 152 0.04 -2.78 16.78
CA ARG A 152 1.07 -3.84 16.66
C ARG A 152 1.49 -4.03 15.21
N GLY A 153 2.78 -4.18 14.94
CA GLY A 153 3.34 -4.31 13.59
C GLY A 153 4.06 -3.04 13.13
N GLN A 154 4.89 -3.14 12.10
CA GLN A 154 5.76 -2.03 11.69
C GLN A 154 5.03 -0.95 10.87
N ASN A 155 3.86 -1.27 10.29
CA ASN A 155 3.04 -0.35 9.51
C ASN A 155 3.83 0.41 8.43
N LYS A 156 4.77 -0.27 7.75
CA LYS A 156 5.67 0.37 6.78
C LYS A 156 4.93 1.05 5.63
N LEU A 157 3.79 0.51 5.20
CA LEU A 157 2.97 1.18 4.17
C LEU A 157 2.46 2.54 4.68
N GLY A 158 1.94 2.60 5.91
CA GLY A 158 1.51 3.85 6.51
C GLY A 158 2.64 4.88 6.65
N VAL A 159 3.85 4.43 7.02
CA VAL A 159 5.05 5.29 7.10
C VAL A 159 5.41 5.88 5.73
N LEU A 160 5.46 5.05 4.69
CA LEU A 160 5.76 5.50 3.31
C LEU A 160 4.68 6.46 2.78
N MET A 161 3.41 6.20 3.11
CA MET A 161 2.29 7.09 2.78
C MET A 161 2.38 8.45 3.48
N ASN A 162 2.75 8.47 4.77
CA ASN A 162 2.99 9.73 5.50
C ASN A 162 4.13 10.52 4.86
N ARG A 163 5.23 9.84 4.47
CA ARG A 163 6.36 10.46 3.78
C ARG A 163 5.91 11.12 2.47
N LEU A 164 5.18 10.38 1.64
CA LEU A 164 4.66 10.90 0.37
C LEU A 164 3.72 12.08 0.59
N ALA A 165 2.73 11.95 1.47
CA ALA A 165 1.76 13.02 1.73
C ALA A 165 2.41 14.28 2.29
N ARG A 166 3.41 14.15 3.17
CA ARG A 166 4.22 15.28 3.64
C ARG A 166 4.94 15.96 2.47
N GLN A 167 5.58 15.19 1.59
CA GLN A 167 6.26 15.72 0.42
C GLN A 167 5.32 16.47 -0.54
N LEU A 168 4.10 15.96 -0.74
CA LEU A 168 3.16 16.54 -1.69
C LEU A 168 2.41 17.77 -1.17
N PHE A 169 2.23 17.90 0.15
CA PHE A 169 1.28 18.86 0.72
C PHE A 169 1.84 19.78 1.81
N LEU A 170 3.04 19.49 2.35
CA LEU A 170 3.66 20.27 3.42
C LEU A 170 5.09 20.74 3.10
N SER A 171 5.69 20.28 2.00
CA SER A 171 6.91 20.89 1.48
C SER A 171 6.56 22.25 0.88
N ARG A 172 7.31 23.28 1.27
CA ARG A 172 7.26 24.60 0.63
C ARG A 172 7.78 24.51 -0.80
#